data_AF-A0AAW6BH29-F1
#
_entry.id   AF-A0AAW6BH29-F1
#
_cell.length_a   1.000
_cell.length_b   1.000
_cell.length_c   1.000
_cell.angle_alpha   90.00
_cell.angle_beta   90.00
_cell.angle_gamma   90.00
#
_symmetry.space_group_name_H-M   'P 1'
#
loop_
_entity.id
_entity.type
_entity.pdbx_description
1 polymer ?
#
loop_
_entity_poly.entity_id
_entity_poly.type
_entity_poly.pdbx_seq_one_letter_code
_entity_poly.pdbx_strand_id
1 'polypeptide(L)'
;MKKIMGFMLLVIIIIAALTVRNYYLLRNDVEETLNHHEIIEYYIGTANITDVELSNYQPFLCKKGCERFILKIQGEKGDGIVTADINFHTSDVSSVVLCLSDNKKIALTEDINDDFIKNNFNTLCQ
;
A
#
# COMPACT_ATOMS: atom_id res chain seq x y z
N MET A 1 3.94 31.37 -30.93
CA MET A 1 4.06 30.94 -29.52
C MET A 1 2.77 30.38 -28.91
N LYS A 2 1.57 30.95 -29.17
CA LYS A 2 0.29 30.42 -28.61
C LYS A 2 -0.04 28.95 -28.97
N LYS A 3 0.28 28.49 -30.19
CA LYS A 3 -0.01 27.10 -30.63
C LYS A 3 0.82 26.03 -29.91
N ILE A 4 2.08 26.32 -29.58
CA ILE A 4 2.98 25.38 -28.86
C ILE A 4 2.54 25.27 -27.39
N MET A 5 2.10 26.37 -26.79
CA MET A 5 1.62 26.41 -25.42
C MET A 5 0.32 25.61 -25.22
N GLY A 6 -0.59 25.66 -26.20
CA GLY A 6 -1.81 24.82 -26.18
C GLY A 6 -1.52 23.32 -26.32
N PHE A 7 -0.50 22.96 -27.12
CA PHE A 7 -0.10 21.55 -27.27
C PHE A 7 0.54 20.98 -26.00
N MET A 8 1.42 21.75 -25.34
CA MET A 8 2.00 21.34 -24.05
C MET A 8 0.94 21.15 -22.96
N LEU A 9 -0.07 22.05 -22.89
CA LEU A 9 -1.17 21.91 -21.94
C LEU A 9 -1.95 20.61 -22.16
N LEU A 10 -2.23 20.27 -23.42
CA LEU A 10 -2.97 19.05 -23.77
C LEU A 10 -2.19 17.78 -23.40
N VAL A 11 -0.86 17.78 -23.62
CA VAL A 11 0.01 16.67 -23.21
C VAL A 11 0.00 16.48 -21.69
N ILE A 12 0.06 17.56 -20.91
CA ILE A 12 0.00 17.48 -19.44
C ILE A 12 -1.33 16.89 -18.97
N ILE A 13 -2.46 17.29 -19.56
CA ILE A 13 -3.79 16.76 -19.22
C ILE A 13 -3.87 15.26 -19.53
N ILE A 14 -3.36 14.82 -20.69
CA ILE A 14 -3.35 13.40 -21.07
C ILE A 14 -2.51 12.58 -20.09
N ILE A 15 -1.30 13.06 -19.75
CA ILE A 15 -0.43 12.38 -18.78
C ILE A 15 -1.13 12.30 -17.43
N ALA A 16 -1.71 13.39 -16.93
CA ALA A 16 -2.45 13.40 -15.68
C ALA A 16 -3.64 12.43 -15.68
N ALA A 17 -4.41 12.37 -16.77
CA ALA A 17 -5.53 11.45 -16.91
C ALA A 17 -5.06 9.97 -16.92
N LEU A 18 -3.95 9.68 -17.58
CA LEU A 18 -3.35 8.34 -17.62
C LEU A 18 -2.81 7.93 -16.24
N THR A 19 -2.11 8.82 -15.53
CA THR A 19 -1.59 8.53 -14.19
C THR A 19 -2.72 8.31 -13.19
N VAL A 20 -3.77 9.14 -13.23
CA VAL A 20 -4.96 8.97 -12.39
C VAL A 20 -5.65 7.63 -12.68
N ARG A 21 -5.83 7.28 -13.96
CA ARG A 21 -6.43 5.99 -14.34
C ARG A 21 -5.62 4.81 -13.82
N ASN A 22 -4.30 4.83 -14.00
CA ASN A 22 -3.42 3.76 -13.51
C ASN A 22 -3.46 3.65 -11.98
N TYR A 23 -3.53 4.77 -11.27
CA TYR A 23 -3.68 4.78 -9.82
C TYR A 23 -4.97 4.07 -9.36
N TYR A 24 -6.11 4.38 -10.00
CA TYR A 24 -7.38 3.72 -9.66
C TYR A 24 -7.40 2.23 -9.98
N LEU A 25 -6.83 1.82 -11.12
CA LEU A 25 -6.73 0.40 -11.46
C LEU A 25 -5.87 -0.37 -10.45
N LEU A 26 -4.69 0.16 -10.13
CA LEU A 26 -3.80 -0.46 -9.15
C LEU A 26 -4.45 -0.56 -7.77
N ARG A 27 -5.17 0.49 -7.34
CA ARG A 27 -5.89 0.48 -6.07
C ARG A 27 -6.96 -0.61 -6.03
N ASN A 28 -7.75 -0.76 -7.10
CA ASN A 28 -8.77 -1.79 -7.18
C ASN A 28 -8.18 -3.20 -7.10
N ASP A 29 -7.07 -3.45 -7.82
CA ASP A 29 -6.39 -4.76 -7.79
C ASP A 29 -5.86 -5.09 -6.38
N VAL A 30 -5.33 -4.08 -5.67
CA VAL A 30 -4.88 -4.25 -4.27
C VAL A 30 -6.06 -4.48 -3.34
N GLU A 31 -7.16 -3.73 -3.47
CA GLU A 31 -8.38 -3.95 -2.68
C GLU A 31 -8.94 -5.36 -2.90
N GLU A 32 -8.99 -5.84 -4.14
CA GLU A 32 -9.41 -7.21 -4.46
C GLU A 32 -8.50 -8.24 -3.79
N THR A 33 -7.17 -8.03 -3.84
CA THR A 33 -6.21 -8.92 -3.18
C THR A 33 -6.38 -8.94 -1.66
N LEU A 34 -6.56 -7.77 -1.04
CA LEU A 34 -6.80 -7.67 0.41
C LEU A 34 -8.10 -8.38 0.80
N ASN A 35 -9.15 -8.21 0.01
CA ASN A 35 -10.47 -8.80 0.30
C ASN A 35 -10.53 -10.32 0.13
N HIS A 36 -9.56 -10.92 -0.58
CA HIS A 36 -9.39 -12.37 -0.61
C HIS A 36 -8.63 -12.93 0.60
N HIS A 37 -8.07 -12.09 1.46
CA HIS A 37 -7.25 -12.52 2.58
C HIS A 37 -8.09 -12.74 3.86
N GLU A 38 -8.07 -13.96 4.41
CA GLU A 38 -8.91 -14.35 5.58
C GLU A 38 -8.73 -13.43 6.80
N ILE A 39 -7.49 -13.03 7.09
CA ILE A 39 -7.18 -12.08 8.18
C ILE A 39 -7.83 -10.71 7.94
N ILE A 40 -7.82 -10.19 6.70
CA ILE A 40 -8.48 -8.92 6.37
C ILE A 40 -9.98 -9.07 6.55
N GLU A 41 -10.59 -10.13 6.02
CA GLU A 41 -12.01 -10.40 6.19
C GLU A 41 -12.40 -10.48 7.68
N TYR A 42 -11.57 -11.12 8.51
CA TYR A 42 -11.84 -11.28 9.94
C TYR A 42 -11.83 -9.95 10.70
N TYR A 43 -10.81 -9.11 10.51
CA TYR A 43 -10.62 -7.89 11.30
C TYR A 43 -11.27 -6.64 10.69
N ILE A 44 -11.28 -6.54 9.36
CA ILE A 44 -11.71 -5.35 8.61
C ILE A 44 -13.02 -5.61 7.88
N GLY A 45 -13.22 -6.83 7.38
CA GLY A 45 -14.35 -7.16 6.50
C GLY A 45 -14.00 -6.90 5.04
N THR A 46 -14.89 -6.23 4.32
CA THR A 46 -14.63 -5.74 2.96
C THR A 46 -13.81 -4.45 3.05
N ALA A 47 -12.50 -4.58 2.96
CA ALA A 47 -11.55 -3.47 2.98
C ALA A 47 -11.65 -2.63 1.71
N ASN A 48 -11.86 -1.33 1.92
CA ASN A 48 -11.63 -0.28 0.93
C ASN A 48 -10.40 0.51 1.35
N ILE A 49 -9.47 0.73 0.43
CA ILE A 49 -8.38 1.67 0.68
C ILE A 49 -9.02 3.06 0.74
N THR A 50 -8.58 3.92 1.64
CA THR A 50 -9.02 5.32 1.74
C THR A 50 -7.90 6.27 1.37
N ASP A 51 -6.66 5.85 1.62
CA ASP A 51 -5.47 6.65 1.40
C ASP A 51 -4.25 5.76 1.14
N VAL A 52 -3.28 6.30 0.39
CA VAL A 52 -2.03 5.62 0.02
C VAL A 52 -0.88 6.59 0.17
N GLU A 53 0.08 6.24 1.01
CA GLU A 53 1.28 7.03 1.28
C GLU A 53 2.55 6.19 1.10
N LEU A 54 3.65 6.86 0.78
CA LEU A 54 4.97 6.26 0.83
C LEU A 54 5.54 6.47 2.24
N SER A 55 6.04 5.40 2.86
CA SER A 55 6.68 5.49 4.17
C SER A 55 8.00 6.24 4.08
N ASN A 56 8.31 7.01 5.13
CA ASN A 56 9.62 7.62 5.31
C ASN A 56 10.65 6.63 5.89
N TYR A 57 10.21 5.44 6.29
CA TYR A 57 11.06 4.39 6.85
C TYR A 57 11.51 3.42 5.76
N GLN A 58 12.73 2.90 5.93
CA GLN A 58 13.24 1.89 5.01
C GLN A 58 12.44 0.58 5.13
N PRO A 59 12.25 -0.12 3.98
CA PRO A 59 11.74 -1.49 3.97
C PRO A 59 12.56 -2.41 4.87
N PHE A 60 11.88 -3.37 5.49
CA PHE A 60 12.44 -4.23 6.52
C PHE A 60 13.30 -5.35 5.95
N LEU A 61 12.72 -6.08 4.99
CA LEU A 61 13.29 -7.32 4.49
C LEU A 61 14.16 -7.11 3.24
N CYS A 62 13.93 -6.06 2.47
CA CYS A 62 14.67 -5.79 1.25
C CYS A 62 15.30 -4.38 1.25
N LYS A 63 16.64 -4.33 1.15
CA LYS A 63 17.40 -3.09 1.37
C LYS A 63 17.64 -2.24 0.11
N LYS A 64 17.50 -2.80 -1.09
CA LYS A 64 17.84 -2.12 -2.34
C LYS A 64 16.70 -2.23 -3.34
N GLY A 65 16.22 -1.08 -3.81
CA GLY A 65 15.15 -1.00 -4.80
C GLY A 65 13.77 -1.34 -4.25
N CYS A 66 13.61 -1.37 -2.91
CA CYS A 66 12.32 -1.50 -2.28
C CYS A 66 11.84 -0.18 -1.72
N GLU A 67 10.53 0.02 -1.74
CA GLU A 67 9.87 1.06 -0.96
C GLU A 67 8.72 0.45 -0.16
N ARG A 68 8.38 1.12 0.95
CA ARG A 68 7.24 0.74 1.78
C ARG A 68 6.07 1.64 1.46
N PHE A 69 4.95 1.03 1.13
CA PHE A 69 3.66 1.69 1.01
C PHE A 69 2.86 1.53 2.29
N ILE A 70 2.11 2.58 2.62
CA ILE A 70 1.18 2.64 3.74
C ILE A 70 -0.21 2.84 3.14
N LEU A 71 -1.10 1.88 3.37
CA LEU A 71 -2.47 1.86 2.88
C LEU A 71 -3.39 2.04 4.08
N LYS A 72 -4.11 3.15 4.16
CA LYS A 72 -5.19 3.28 5.14
C LYS A 72 -6.40 2.54 4.59
N ILE A 73 -6.93 1.58 5.34
CA ILE A 73 -8.08 0.78 4.92
C ILE A 73 -9.24 0.94 5.91
N GLN A 74 -10.44 0.90 5.37
CA GLN A 74 -11.70 0.97 6.10
C GLN A 74 -12.66 -0.10 5.58
N GLY A 75 -13.25 -0.85 6.49
CA GLY A 75 -14.28 -1.84 6.19
C GLY A 75 -15.41 -1.80 7.22
N GLU A 76 -16.40 -2.65 7.04
CA GLU A 76 -17.59 -2.67 7.90
C GLU A 76 -17.33 -3.18 9.32
N LYS A 77 -16.23 -3.91 9.55
CA LYS A 77 -15.86 -4.44 10.88
C LYS A 77 -14.84 -3.56 11.61
N GLY A 78 -14.11 -2.72 10.89
CA GLY A 78 -13.13 -1.82 11.47
C GLY A 78 -12.22 -1.14 10.45
N ASP A 79 -11.32 -0.33 10.98
CA ASP A 79 -10.31 0.41 10.22
C ASP A 79 -8.91 -0.12 10.55
N GLY A 80 -7.98 0.04 9.61
CA GLY A 80 -6.60 -0.38 9.79
C GLY A 80 -5.61 0.31 8.86
N ILE A 81 -4.35 0.01 9.07
CA ILE A 81 -3.25 0.38 8.19
C ILE A 81 -2.60 -0.90 7.69
N VAL A 82 -2.49 -1.05 6.38
CA VAL A 82 -1.68 -2.11 5.77
C VAL A 82 -0.39 -1.49 5.28
N THR A 83 0.75 -2.04 5.72
CA THR A 83 2.03 -1.71 5.12
C THR A 83 2.52 -2.82 4.23
N ALA A 84 3.05 -2.45 3.07
CA ALA A 84 3.57 -3.38 2.08
C ALA A 84 4.94 -2.93 1.59
N ASP A 85 5.94 -3.80 1.70
CA ASP A 85 7.28 -3.58 1.18
C ASP A 85 7.35 -4.17 -0.22
N ILE A 86 7.54 -3.34 -1.24
CA ILE A 86 7.52 -3.73 -2.66
C ILE A 86 8.89 -3.50 -3.28
N ASN A 87 9.42 -4.52 -3.95
CA ASN A 87 10.65 -4.42 -4.73
C ASN A 87 10.37 -3.97 -6.16
N PHE A 88 10.82 -2.78 -6.57
CA PHE A 88 10.57 -2.25 -7.92
C PHE A 88 11.40 -2.92 -9.02
N HIS A 89 12.44 -3.68 -8.68
CA HIS A 89 13.23 -4.39 -9.67
C HIS A 89 12.61 -5.73 -10.05
N THR A 90 11.96 -6.41 -9.10
CA THR A 90 11.34 -7.72 -9.32
C THR A 90 9.81 -7.67 -9.31
N SER A 91 9.22 -6.56 -8.88
CA SER A 91 7.79 -6.39 -8.59
C SER A 91 7.26 -7.33 -7.52
N ASP A 92 8.13 -7.89 -6.68
CA ASP A 92 7.73 -8.80 -5.61
C ASP A 92 7.33 -8.03 -4.36
N VAL A 93 6.25 -8.50 -3.72
CA VAL A 93 5.85 -8.05 -2.38
C VAL A 93 6.65 -8.84 -1.37
N SER A 94 7.59 -8.18 -0.69
CA SER A 94 8.50 -8.83 0.25
C SER A 94 7.88 -9.03 1.62
N SER A 95 6.93 -8.17 2.00
CA SER A 95 6.43 -8.13 3.38
C SER A 95 5.12 -7.37 3.43
N VAL A 96 4.08 -7.91 4.08
CA VAL A 96 2.82 -7.20 4.32
C VAL A 96 2.39 -7.34 5.78
N VAL A 97 2.02 -6.22 6.42
CA VAL A 97 1.57 -6.18 7.82
C VAL A 97 0.26 -5.40 7.92
N LEU A 98 -0.72 -5.98 8.60
CA LEU A 98 -1.92 -5.30 9.06
C LEU A 98 -1.71 -4.72 10.46
N CYS A 99 -2.04 -3.45 10.62
CA CYS A 99 -1.99 -2.72 11.87
C CYS A 99 -3.38 -2.22 12.22
N LEU A 100 -3.88 -2.68 13.36
CA LEU A 100 -5.20 -2.33 13.87
C LEU A 100 -5.12 -1.18 14.88
N SER A 101 -6.25 -0.52 15.09
CA SER A 101 -6.38 0.63 15.99
C SER A 101 -6.15 0.30 17.47
N ASP A 102 -6.26 -0.97 17.86
CA ASP A 102 -5.94 -1.50 19.19
C ASP A 102 -4.43 -1.76 19.40
N ASN A 103 -3.58 -1.23 18.50
CA ASN A 103 -2.14 -1.46 18.39
C ASN A 103 -1.74 -2.90 18.04
N LYS A 104 -2.69 -3.79 17.70
CA LYS A 104 -2.35 -5.13 17.22
C LYS A 104 -1.71 -5.05 15.83
N LYS A 105 -0.64 -5.83 15.64
CA LYS A 105 0.09 -5.94 14.38
C LYS A 105 0.14 -7.39 13.96
N ILE A 106 -0.20 -7.66 12.70
CA ILE A 106 -0.42 -9.00 12.19
C ILE A 106 0.29 -9.11 10.85
N ALA A 107 1.20 -10.07 10.69
CA ALA A 107 1.78 -10.36 9.40
C ALA A 107 0.71 -10.97 8.47
N LEU A 108 0.67 -10.51 7.22
CA LEU A 108 -0.12 -11.08 6.14
C LEU A 108 0.74 -11.90 5.17
N THR A 109 2.06 -11.87 5.33
CA THR A 109 3.04 -12.65 4.55
C THR A 109 3.85 -13.55 5.46
N GLU A 110 4.21 -14.74 4.97
CA GLU A 110 5.00 -15.74 5.72
C GLU A 110 6.42 -15.27 6.07
N ASP A 111 6.98 -14.33 5.30
CA ASP A 111 8.34 -13.82 5.49
C ASP A 111 8.51 -12.94 6.76
N ILE A 112 7.41 -12.58 7.42
CA ILE A 112 7.41 -11.83 8.68
C ILE A 112 6.89 -12.73 9.81
N ASN A 113 7.73 -12.99 10.81
CA ASN A 113 7.34 -13.74 12.01
C ASN A 113 7.02 -12.83 13.21
N ASP A 114 6.45 -13.42 14.27
CA ASP A 114 6.05 -12.69 15.47
C ASP A 114 7.22 -11.97 16.18
N ASP A 115 8.41 -12.55 16.16
CA ASP A 115 9.58 -11.92 16.77
C ASP A 115 10.03 -10.69 15.99
N PHE A 116 9.92 -10.74 14.66
CA PHE A 116 10.14 -9.58 13.80
C PHE A 116 9.14 -8.46 14.12
N ILE A 117 7.86 -8.80 14.27
CA ILE A 117 6.80 -7.83 14.62
C ILE A 117 7.12 -7.15 15.95
N LYS A 118 7.50 -7.92 16.98
CA LYS A 118 7.85 -7.38 18.30
C LYS A 118 9.04 -6.43 18.25
N ASN A 119 10.08 -6.80 17.51
CA ASN A 119 11.31 -6.00 17.43
C ASN A 119 11.15 -4.69 16.65
N ASN A 120 10.19 -4.64 15.70
CA ASN A 120 9.97 -3.49 14.83
C ASN A 120 8.63 -2.79 15.11
N PHE A 121 8.03 -3.05 16.27
CA PHE A 121 6.66 -2.67 16.59
C PHE A 121 6.36 -1.18 16.34
N ASN A 122 7.31 -0.28 16.59
CA ASN A 122 7.09 1.16 16.47
C ASN A 122 7.14 1.69 15.03
N THR A 123 7.73 0.92 14.10
CA THR A 123 8.00 1.38 12.72
C THR A 123 7.21 0.63 11.66
N LEU A 124 6.50 -0.45 12.03
CA LEU A 124 5.80 -1.32 11.07
C LEU A 124 4.66 -0.65 10.32
N CYS A 125 4.06 0.39 10.87
CA CYS A 125 2.82 1.01 10.37
C CYS A 125 3.01 2.50 10.08
N GLN A 126 4.26 2.93 9.91
CA GLN A 126 4.67 4.32 9.71
C GLN A 126 5.49 4.47 8.43
#